data_AF-C3U3A6-F1
#
_entry.id   AF-C3U3A6-F1
#
_cell.length_a   1.000
_cell.length_b   1.000
_cell.length_c   1.000
_cell.angle_alpha   90.00
_cell.angle_beta   90.00
_cell.angle_gamma   90.00
#
_symmetry.space_group_name_H-M   'P 1'
#
loop_
_entity.id
_entity.type
_entity.pdbx_description
1 polymer ?
#
loop_
_entity_poly.entity_id
_entity_poly.type
_entity_poly.pdbx_seq_one_letter_code
_entity_poly.pdbx_strand_id
1 'polypeptide(L)'
;ASGSTYICTLCDATRLEASQNLILHSITRSHAENLERYEVWRSNPYHETVDELRDRVKGISAKPFIETVPSIDALHCDIGNAAEFYKIFQFEIGEVYKNPNASKEERKRWQSTLDKHLRKVMSLKPIARMNGNFARKLMSKETVEAVCDLIKCDERQEALRELMDLYLKMKPVWRSSCPTKECPELVCQYSFNSQRFAELLST
;
A
#
# COMPACT_ATOMS: atom_id res chain seq x y z
N ALA A 1 -11.04 -9.93 -8.37
CA ALA A 1 -11.44 -8.61 -7.82
C ALA A 1 -10.57 -8.30 -6.61
N SER A 2 -10.30 -7.01 -6.32
CA SER A 2 -9.31 -6.56 -5.31
C SER A 2 -9.72 -6.75 -3.84
N GLY A 3 -11.00 -7.05 -3.57
CA GLY A 3 -11.52 -7.28 -2.21
C GLY A 3 -11.33 -8.70 -1.66
N SER A 4 -10.53 -9.54 -2.32
CA SER A 4 -10.31 -10.93 -1.89
C SER A 4 -9.47 -11.04 -0.61
N THR A 5 -9.58 -12.18 0.07
CA THR A 5 -8.64 -12.63 1.11
C THR A 5 -7.23 -12.81 0.55
N TYR A 6 -7.07 -13.32 -0.68
CA TYR A 6 -5.79 -13.38 -1.39
C TYR A 6 -5.52 -12.03 -2.04
N ILE A 7 -4.56 -11.28 -1.51
CA ILE A 7 -4.36 -9.87 -1.86
C ILE A 7 -3.32 -9.66 -2.96
N CYS A 8 -2.47 -10.65 -3.20
CA CYS A 8 -1.34 -10.55 -4.10
C CYS A 8 -1.60 -11.27 -5.43
N THR A 9 -1.16 -10.67 -6.53
CA THR A 9 -1.14 -11.31 -7.85
C THR A 9 0.14 -12.10 -8.11
N LEU A 10 1.13 -11.98 -7.21
CA LEU A 10 2.48 -12.55 -7.34
C LEU A 10 2.72 -13.72 -6.37
N CYS A 11 2.08 -13.72 -5.21
CA CYS A 11 2.20 -14.77 -4.18
C CYS A 11 0.82 -15.19 -3.65
N ASP A 12 0.79 -16.19 -2.78
CA ASP A 12 -0.45 -16.76 -2.23
C ASP A 12 -0.84 -16.23 -0.85
N ALA A 13 -0.12 -15.23 -0.33
CA ALA A 13 -0.40 -14.66 0.97
C ALA A 13 -1.82 -14.09 1.05
N THR A 14 -2.49 -14.46 2.13
CA THR A 14 -3.75 -13.85 2.54
C THR A 14 -3.52 -12.46 3.14
N ARG A 15 -4.60 -11.67 3.26
CA ARG A 15 -4.59 -10.36 3.91
C ARG A 15 -4.05 -10.43 5.34
N LEU A 16 -4.43 -11.48 6.08
CA LEU A 16 -4.00 -11.67 7.47
C LEU A 16 -2.51 -12.02 7.52
N GLU A 17 -2.07 -13.01 6.74
CA GLU A 17 -0.66 -13.41 6.69
C GLU A 17 0.24 -12.24 6.28
N ALA A 18 -0.17 -11.47 5.27
CA ALA A 18 0.58 -10.29 4.82
C ALA A 18 0.58 -9.15 5.84
N SER A 19 -0.40 -9.08 6.75
CA SER A 19 -0.39 -8.09 7.85
C SER A 19 0.54 -8.47 9.00
N GLN A 20 0.81 -9.78 9.17
CA GLN A 20 1.71 -10.30 10.21
C GLN A 20 3.16 -10.39 9.71
N ASN A 21 3.33 -10.74 8.43
CA ASN A 21 4.61 -10.76 7.74
C ASN A 21 4.55 -9.81 6.54
N LEU A 22 5.11 -8.61 6.70
CA LEU A 22 5.00 -7.56 5.70
C LEU A 22 6.01 -7.67 4.54
N ILE A 23 7.16 -8.30 4.76
CA ILE A 23 8.31 -8.18 3.84
C ILE A 23 8.82 -9.53 3.30
N LEU A 24 8.58 -10.65 3.97
CA LEU A 24 9.14 -11.94 3.58
C LEU A 24 8.15 -12.75 2.75
N HIS A 25 8.10 -12.43 1.45
CA HIS A 25 7.31 -13.16 0.45
C HIS A 25 8.14 -13.40 -0.81
N SER A 26 7.83 -14.45 -1.55
CA SER A 26 8.43 -14.76 -2.85
C SER A 26 7.38 -14.76 -3.96
N ILE A 27 7.82 -14.53 -5.20
CA ILE A 27 6.96 -14.67 -6.38
C ILE A 27 6.76 -16.15 -6.65
N THR A 28 5.52 -16.62 -6.53
CA THR A 28 5.15 -18.01 -6.79
C THR A 28 4.19 -18.14 -7.96
N ARG A 29 3.27 -17.19 -8.14
CA ARG A 29 2.22 -17.28 -9.16
C ARG A 29 2.76 -17.13 -10.57
N SER A 30 2.27 -17.99 -11.46
CA SER A 30 2.53 -17.93 -12.91
C SER A 30 1.26 -18.21 -13.72
N HIS A 31 1.28 -17.89 -15.01
CA HIS A 31 0.13 -18.17 -15.89
C HIS A 31 -0.15 -19.68 -16.00
N ALA A 32 0.89 -20.50 -16.16
CA ALA A 32 0.78 -21.96 -16.22
C ALA A 32 0.18 -22.53 -14.93
N GLU A 33 0.68 -22.13 -13.77
CA GLU A 33 0.17 -22.60 -12.49
C GLU A 33 -1.30 -22.18 -12.28
N ASN A 34 -1.68 -20.98 -12.69
CA ASN A 34 -3.08 -20.54 -12.59
C ASN A 34 -4.02 -21.36 -13.50
N LEU A 35 -3.55 -21.84 -14.66
CA LEU A 35 -4.32 -22.75 -15.51
C LEU A 35 -4.54 -24.10 -14.82
N GLU A 36 -3.49 -24.66 -14.21
CA GLU A 36 -3.58 -25.93 -13.46
C GLU A 36 -4.52 -25.81 -12.25
N ARG A 37 -4.37 -24.73 -11.46
CA ARG A 37 -5.25 -24.44 -10.32
C ARG A 37 -6.71 -24.29 -10.75
N TYR A 38 -6.96 -23.70 -11.91
CA TYR A 38 -8.32 -23.62 -12.45
C TYR A 38 -8.89 -24.99 -12.81
N GLU A 39 -8.10 -25.91 -13.38
CA GLU A 39 -8.58 -27.27 -13.66
C GLU A 39 -8.89 -28.04 -12.36
N VAL A 40 -8.13 -27.82 -11.28
CA VAL A 40 -8.46 -28.33 -9.94
C VAL A 40 -9.79 -27.75 -9.45
N TRP A 41 -9.97 -26.43 -9.54
CA TRP A 41 -11.23 -25.77 -9.17
C TRP A 41 -12.44 -26.33 -9.94
N ARG A 42 -12.29 -26.52 -11.26
CA ARG A 42 -13.37 -26.97 -12.14
C ARG A 42 -13.74 -28.44 -11.92
N SER A 43 -12.75 -29.29 -11.70
CA SER A 43 -12.96 -30.74 -11.57
C SER A 43 -13.24 -31.20 -10.14
N ASN A 44 -12.84 -30.44 -9.12
CA ASN A 44 -12.91 -30.79 -7.70
C ASN A 44 -12.54 -32.26 -7.43
N PRO A 45 -11.30 -32.68 -7.75
CA PRO A 45 -10.91 -34.09 -7.74
C PRO A 45 -10.87 -34.70 -6.33
N TYR A 46 -10.87 -33.85 -5.29
CA TYR A 46 -10.82 -34.24 -3.89
C TYR A 46 -12.18 -34.18 -3.18
N HIS A 47 -13.26 -33.85 -3.91
CA HIS A 47 -14.62 -33.70 -3.36
C HIS A 47 -14.70 -32.76 -2.14
N GLU A 48 -13.94 -31.67 -2.19
CA GLU A 48 -13.88 -30.66 -1.13
C GLU A 48 -15.10 -29.76 -1.13
N THR A 49 -15.40 -29.17 0.04
CA THR A 49 -16.35 -28.06 0.12
C THR A 49 -15.84 -26.84 -0.64
N VAL A 50 -16.72 -25.88 -0.91
CA VAL A 50 -16.36 -24.67 -1.68
C VAL A 50 -15.24 -23.87 -1.01
N ASP A 51 -15.23 -23.79 0.32
CA ASP A 51 -14.23 -23.00 1.07
C ASP A 51 -12.87 -23.71 1.11
N GLU A 52 -12.86 -25.03 1.31
CA GLU A 52 -11.65 -25.87 1.25
C GLU A 52 -11.03 -25.83 -0.16
N LEU A 53 -11.85 -26.03 -1.19
CA LEU A 53 -11.39 -25.99 -2.58
C LEU A 53 -10.85 -24.60 -2.95
N ARG A 54 -11.53 -23.52 -2.49
CA ARG A 54 -11.07 -22.15 -2.70
C ARG A 54 -9.70 -21.90 -2.05
N ASP A 55 -9.47 -22.47 -0.86
CA ASP A 55 -8.16 -22.39 -0.22
C ASP A 55 -7.10 -23.20 -0.97
N ARG A 56 -7.41 -24.42 -1.40
CA ARG A 56 -6.50 -25.24 -2.20
C ARG A 56 -5.99 -24.52 -3.44
N VAL A 57 -6.89 -23.87 -4.18
CA VAL A 57 -6.55 -23.16 -5.43
C VAL A 57 -6.15 -21.70 -5.20
N LYS A 58 -6.04 -21.27 -3.94
CA LYS A 58 -5.67 -19.91 -3.51
C LYS A 58 -6.48 -18.83 -4.24
N GLY A 59 -7.78 -19.08 -4.39
CA GLY A 59 -8.74 -18.14 -4.98
C GLY A 59 -8.82 -18.12 -6.51
N ILE A 60 -8.14 -19.01 -7.23
CA ILE A 60 -8.31 -19.17 -8.70
C ILE A 60 -9.61 -19.91 -9.01
N SER A 61 -10.66 -19.17 -9.36
CA SER A 61 -11.99 -19.72 -9.67
C SER A 61 -12.48 -19.45 -11.10
N ALA A 62 -11.64 -18.81 -11.93
CA ALA A 62 -11.94 -18.51 -13.33
C ALA A 62 -10.73 -18.85 -14.20
N LYS A 63 -10.99 -19.32 -15.42
CA LYS A 63 -9.94 -19.75 -16.36
C LYS A 63 -9.11 -18.53 -16.80
N PRO A 64 -7.79 -18.51 -16.57
CA PRO A 64 -6.92 -17.53 -17.19
C PRO A 64 -6.98 -17.64 -18.71
N PHE A 65 -6.99 -16.50 -19.41
CA PHE A 65 -7.09 -16.48 -20.88
C PHE A 65 -6.03 -15.60 -21.56
N ILE A 66 -5.34 -14.75 -20.80
CA ILE A 66 -4.20 -13.95 -21.24
C ILE A 66 -3.05 -14.19 -20.25
N GLU A 67 -1.87 -14.45 -20.79
CA GLU A 67 -0.63 -14.47 -20.02
C GLU A 67 -0.18 -13.03 -19.73
N THR A 68 0.07 -12.75 -18.46
CA THR A 68 0.58 -11.45 -17.99
C THR A 68 1.91 -11.66 -17.28
N VAL A 69 2.82 -10.71 -17.39
CA VAL A 69 4.09 -10.74 -16.66
C VAL A 69 3.83 -10.44 -15.17
N PRO A 70 4.28 -11.30 -14.24
CA PRO A 70 4.22 -11.02 -12.80
C PRO A 70 5.08 -9.79 -12.45
N SER A 71 4.43 -8.64 -12.30
CA SER A 71 5.09 -7.36 -11.99
C SER A 71 4.13 -6.40 -11.27
N ILE A 72 4.60 -5.18 -11.01
CA ILE A 72 3.85 -4.10 -10.37
C ILE A 72 3.72 -2.93 -11.35
N ASP A 73 2.53 -2.33 -11.42
CA ASP A 73 2.33 -1.06 -12.12
C ASP A 73 2.76 0.11 -11.24
N ALA A 74 3.86 0.76 -11.62
CA ALA A 74 4.43 1.87 -10.87
C ALA A 74 3.47 3.07 -10.70
N LEU A 75 2.62 3.38 -11.69
CA LEU A 75 1.69 4.51 -11.60
C LEU A 75 0.58 4.23 -10.59
N HIS A 76 -0.03 3.05 -10.68
CA HIS A 76 -1.09 2.68 -9.74
C HIS A 76 -0.57 2.41 -8.34
N CYS A 77 0.67 1.91 -8.20
CA CYS A 77 1.39 1.82 -6.92
C CYS A 77 1.52 3.21 -6.27
N ASP A 78 1.99 4.21 -7.04
CA ASP A 78 2.15 5.58 -6.55
C ASP A 78 0.81 6.20 -6.08
N ILE A 79 -0.26 6.00 -6.86
CA ILE A 79 -1.60 6.51 -6.52
C ILE A 79 -2.15 5.81 -5.28
N GLY A 80 -1.99 4.49 -5.18
CA GLY A 80 -2.44 3.69 -4.04
C GLY A 80 -1.73 4.10 -2.75
N ASN A 81 -0.40 4.16 -2.77
CA ASN A 81 0.39 4.55 -1.60
C ASN A 81 0.06 5.98 -1.15
N ALA A 82 -0.06 6.93 -2.08
CA ALA A 82 -0.46 8.30 -1.72
C ALA A 82 -1.86 8.38 -1.11
N ALA A 83 -2.80 7.54 -1.55
CA ALA A 83 -4.13 7.47 -0.94
C ALA A 83 -4.07 6.94 0.51
N GLU A 84 -3.22 5.95 0.79
CA GLU A 84 -3.02 5.45 2.15
C GLU A 84 -2.31 6.47 3.06
N PHE A 85 -1.24 7.14 2.58
CA PHE A 85 -0.61 8.22 3.34
C PHE A 85 -1.56 9.38 3.61
N TYR A 86 -2.37 9.78 2.62
CA TYR A 86 -3.39 10.81 2.83
C TYR A 86 -4.40 10.42 3.93
N LYS A 87 -4.74 9.13 4.03
CA LYS A 87 -5.61 8.61 5.08
C LYS A 87 -4.91 8.56 6.45
N ILE A 88 -3.63 8.19 6.49
CA ILE A 88 -2.79 8.28 7.69
C ILE A 88 -2.78 9.73 8.20
N PHE A 89 -2.51 10.72 7.35
CA PHE A 89 -2.52 12.13 7.76
C PHE A 89 -3.85 12.57 8.38
N GLN A 90 -5.00 12.14 7.83
CA GLN A 90 -6.31 12.42 8.43
C GLN A 90 -6.46 11.80 9.82
N PHE A 91 -5.96 10.58 10.01
CA PHE A 91 -6.05 9.85 11.27
C PHE A 91 -5.12 10.41 12.35
N GLU A 92 -3.95 10.92 11.96
CA GLU A 92 -3.02 11.59 12.88
C GLU A 92 -3.57 12.93 13.35
N ILE A 93 -4.16 13.73 12.45
CA ILE A 93 -4.87 14.97 12.82
C ILE A 93 -6.03 14.69 13.78
N GLY A 94 -6.69 13.54 13.61
CA GLY A 94 -7.80 13.11 14.45
C GLY A 94 -7.42 12.40 15.75
N GLU A 95 -6.13 12.13 15.96
CA GLU A 95 -5.63 11.26 17.02
C GLU A 95 -6.46 9.97 17.16
N VAL A 96 -6.72 9.27 16.05
CA VAL A 96 -7.63 8.11 16.02
C VAL A 96 -7.18 6.99 16.98
N TYR A 97 -5.88 6.92 17.28
CA TYR A 97 -5.29 5.99 18.24
C TYR A 97 -5.76 6.25 19.69
N LYS A 98 -6.19 7.49 20.02
CA LYS A 98 -6.85 7.83 21.28
C LYS A 98 -8.37 7.69 21.19
N ASN A 99 -8.93 7.93 20.00
CA ASN A 99 -10.38 7.98 19.75
C ASN A 99 -10.79 6.97 18.67
N PRO A 100 -10.79 5.66 18.96
CA PRO A 100 -11.01 4.62 17.95
C PRO A 100 -12.42 4.66 17.33
N ASN A 101 -13.40 5.15 18.09
CA ASN A 101 -14.81 5.17 17.72
C ASN A 101 -15.28 6.49 17.08
N ALA A 102 -14.36 7.27 16.50
CA ALA A 102 -14.70 8.53 15.87
C ALA A 102 -15.75 8.39 14.76
N SER A 103 -16.78 9.23 14.84
CA SER A 103 -17.93 9.30 13.94
C SER A 103 -17.53 9.67 12.50
N LYS A 104 -18.46 9.46 11.57
CA LYS A 104 -18.26 9.84 10.16
C LYS A 104 -18.09 11.36 10.01
N GLU A 105 -18.79 12.13 10.84
CA GLU A 105 -18.77 13.58 10.88
C GLU A 105 -17.40 14.09 11.37
N GLU A 106 -16.82 13.44 12.38
CA GLU A 106 -15.46 13.73 12.85
C GLU A 106 -14.41 13.47 11.78
N ARG A 107 -14.46 12.30 11.14
CA ARG A 107 -13.54 11.94 10.06
C ARG A 107 -13.62 12.93 8.89
N LYS A 108 -14.82 13.39 8.53
CA LYS A 108 -15.03 14.45 7.53
C LYS A 108 -14.42 15.79 7.97
N ARG A 109 -14.48 16.14 9.26
CA ARG A 109 -13.84 17.35 9.79
C ARG A 109 -12.32 17.26 9.68
N TRP A 110 -11.71 16.12 10.02
CA TRP A 110 -10.26 15.91 9.89
C TRP A 110 -9.79 16.03 8.44
N GLN A 111 -10.53 15.42 7.51
CA GLN A 111 -10.29 15.58 6.09
C GLN A 111 -10.36 17.07 5.66
N SER A 112 -11.41 17.79 6.08
CA SER A 112 -11.55 19.21 5.76
C SER A 112 -10.42 20.07 6.32
N THR A 113 -9.93 19.76 7.53
CA THR A 113 -8.78 20.44 8.15
C THR A 113 -7.52 20.21 7.32
N LEU A 114 -7.21 18.96 6.98
CA LEU A 114 -6.07 18.61 6.13
C LEU A 114 -6.13 19.33 4.78
N ASP A 115 -7.27 19.27 4.11
CA ASP A 115 -7.50 19.87 2.80
C ASP A 115 -7.32 21.39 2.80
N LYS A 116 -7.84 22.08 3.83
CA LYS A 116 -7.67 23.53 3.98
C LYS A 116 -6.21 23.89 4.21
N HIS A 117 -5.51 23.12 5.03
CA HIS A 117 -4.11 23.38 5.36
C HIS A 117 -3.19 23.14 4.16
N LEU A 118 -3.32 22.00 3.48
CA LEU A 118 -2.55 21.69 2.26
C LEU A 118 -2.81 22.70 1.14
N ARG A 119 -4.05 23.20 1.01
CA ARG A 119 -4.35 24.29 0.07
C ARG A 119 -3.61 25.58 0.44
N LYS A 120 -3.56 25.92 1.73
CA LYS A 120 -2.94 27.16 2.22
C LYS A 120 -1.42 27.14 2.09
N VAL A 121 -0.77 26.05 2.54
CA VAL A 121 0.70 25.97 2.65
C VAL A 121 1.33 25.41 1.38
N MET A 122 0.70 24.42 0.75
CA MET A 122 1.26 23.70 -0.41
C MET A 122 0.60 24.08 -1.74
N SER A 123 -0.38 24.99 -1.73
CA SER A 123 -1.21 25.30 -2.91
C SER A 123 -1.88 24.06 -3.55
N LEU A 124 -2.11 23.02 -2.75
CA LEU A 124 -2.72 21.77 -3.20
C LEU A 124 -4.25 21.86 -3.12
N LYS A 125 -4.91 21.85 -4.28
CA LYS A 125 -6.38 21.81 -4.33
C LYS A 125 -6.87 20.41 -3.99
N PRO A 126 -7.81 20.24 -3.04
CA PRO A 126 -8.46 18.98 -2.75
C PRO A 126 -9.09 18.35 -4.00
N ILE A 127 -9.05 17.03 -4.06
CA ILE A 127 -9.57 16.24 -5.17
C ILE A 127 -10.47 15.12 -4.63
N ALA A 128 -11.50 14.77 -5.39
CA ALA A 128 -12.41 13.69 -5.00
C ALA A 128 -11.78 12.29 -5.12
N ARG A 129 -10.87 12.11 -6.10
CA ARG A 129 -10.17 10.85 -6.35
C ARG A 129 -8.69 11.12 -6.55
N MET A 130 -7.84 10.37 -5.84
CA MET A 130 -6.39 10.45 -5.95
C MET A 130 -5.95 10.21 -7.40
N ASN A 131 -5.05 11.07 -7.90
CA ASN A 131 -4.45 10.95 -9.23
C ASN A 131 -2.92 11.08 -9.14
N GLY A 132 -2.21 10.69 -10.20
CA GLY A 132 -0.76 10.64 -10.20
C GLY A 132 -0.08 12.00 -9.95
N ASN A 133 -0.68 13.10 -10.40
CA ASN A 133 -0.11 14.44 -10.19
C ASN A 133 -0.24 14.89 -8.74
N PHE A 134 -1.37 14.59 -8.10
CA PHE A 134 -1.54 14.87 -6.68
C PHE A 134 -0.65 13.96 -5.84
N ALA A 135 -0.60 12.66 -6.15
CA ALA A 135 0.28 11.71 -5.48
C ALA A 135 1.74 12.15 -5.48
N ARG A 136 2.26 12.61 -6.65
CA ARG A 136 3.63 13.13 -6.77
C ARG A 136 3.91 14.32 -5.86
N LYS A 137 2.94 15.22 -5.68
CA LYS A 137 3.13 16.41 -4.83
C LYS A 137 2.95 16.09 -3.35
N LEU A 138 1.98 15.23 -3.02
CA LEU A 138 1.66 14.82 -1.65
C LEU A 138 2.79 13.99 -1.02
N MET A 139 3.42 13.11 -1.80
CA MET A 139 4.51 12.25 -1.31
C MET A 139 5.84 13.01 -1.32
N SER A 140 6.00 13.96 -0.39
CA SER A 140 7.15 14.86 -0.28
C SER A 140 7.47 15.24 1.16
N LYS A 141 8.71 15.67 1.44
CA LYS A 141 9.14 16.10 2.77
C LYS A 141 8.38 17.35 3.23
N GLU A 142 8.16 18.27 2.31
CA GLU A 142 7.44 19.52 2.55
C GLU A 142 5.98 19.25 2.96
N THR A 143 5.36 18.22 2.38
CA THR A 143 3.99 17.85 2.78
C THR A 143 3.95 17.28 4.19
N VAL A 144 4.88 16.39 4.57
CA VAL A 144 4.86 15.83 5.92
C VAL A 144 5.16 16.89 6.98
N GLU A 145 6.04 17.86 6.71
CA GLU A 145 6.25 19.00 7.61
C GLU A 145 4.99 19.85 7.77
N ALA A 146 4.31 20.20 6.66
CA ALA A 146 3.04 20.92 6.73
C ALA A 146 1.96 20.13 7.49
N VAL A 147 1.93 18.80 7.37
CA VAL A 147 1.00 17.98 8.15
C VAL A 147 1.38 17.96 9.64
N CYS A 148 2.68 17.97 9.97
CA CYS A 148 3.16 18.01 11.36
C CYS A 148 2.70 19.28 12.11
N ASP A 149 2.52 20.41 11.43
CA ASP A 149 1.94 21.64 12.01
C ASP A 149 0.53 21.43 12.60
N LEU A 150 -0.18 20.38 12.16
CA LEU A 150 -1.53 20.04 12.63
C LEU A 150 -1.53 18.96 13.73
N ILE A 151 -0.38 18.36 14.04
CA ILE A 151 -0.25 17.23 14.95
C ILE A 151 0.35 17.70 16.26
N LYS A 152 -0.29 17.36 17.38
CA LYS A 152 0.12 17.83 18.71
C LYS A 152 1.25 17.03 19.36
N CYS A 153 1.41 15.77 18.97
CA CYS A 153 2.35 14.86 19.62
C CYS A 153 3.66 14.80 18.83
N ASP A 154 4.75 15.27 19.44
CA ASP A 154 6.07 15.35 18.80
C ASP A 154 6.58 13.96 18.38
N GLU A 155 6.38 12.93 19.22
CA GLU A 155 6.73 11.54 18.88
C GLU A 155 6.02 11.05 17.60
N ARG A 156 4.74 11.43 17.42
CA ARG A 156 3.97 11.09 16.20
C ARG A 156 4.46 11.88 14.99
N GLN A 157 4.89 13.13 15.18
CA GLN A 157 5.49 13.90 14.10
C GLN A 157 6.80 13.25 13.63
N GLU A 158 7.69 12.87 14.56
CA GLU A 158 8.93 12.17 14.24
C GLU A 158 8.68 10.86 13.50
N ALA A 159 7.73 10.05 13.97
CA ALA A 159 7.34 8.81 13.29
C ALA A 159 6.84 9.05 11.86
N LEU A 160 6.01 10.08 11.61
CA LEU A 160 5.56 10.40 10.25
C LEU A 160 6.68 10.89 9.35
N ARG A 161 7.60 11.70 9.88
CA ARG A 161 8.79 12.16 9.14
C ARG A 161 9.66 10.98 8.74
N GLU A 162 9.93 10.06 9.66
CA GLU A 162 10.69 8.84 9.38
C GLU A 162 9.98 7.97 8.34
N LEU A 163 8.66 7.77 8.47
CA LEU A 163 7.86 6.99 7.53
C LEU A 163 7.93 7.57 6.11
N MET A 164 7.79 8.89 5.98
CA MET A 164 7.91 9.57 4.68
C MET A 164 9.35 9.49 4.13
N ASP A 165 10.37 9.67 4.98
CA ASP A 165 11.77 9.61 4.55
C ASP A 165 12.14 8.21 4.01
N LEU A 166 11.72 7.15 4.70
CA LEU A 166 11.87 5.77 4.24
C LEU A 166 11.13 5.51 2.92
N TYR A 167 9.89 5.99 2.79
CA TYR A 167 9.14 5.89 1.53
C TYR A 167 9.89 6.58 0.38
N LEU A 168 10.43 7.77 0.61
CA LEU A 168 11.17 8.53 -0.40
C LEU A 168 12.52 7.88 -0.76
N LYS A 169 13.16 7.15 0.15
CA LYS A 169 14.35 6.34 -0.13
C LYS A 169 14.04 5.11 -0.99
N MET A 170 12.86 4.50 -0.81
CA MET A 170 12.49 3.30 -1.56
C MET A 170 11.90 3.63 -2.94
N LYS A 171 11.14 4.73 -3.05
CA LYS A 171 10.39 5.10 -4.26
C LYS A 171 11.19 5.12 -5.57
N PRO A 172 12.43 5.63 -5.63
CA PRO A 172 13.20 5.63 -6.87
C PRO A 172 13.40 4.24 -7.46
N VAL A 173 13.52 3.20 -6.62
CA VAL A 173 13.83 1.84 -7.06
C VAL A 173 12.76 1.25 -7.98
N TRP A 174 11.47 1.51 -7.72
CA TRP A 174 10.38 1.04 -8.59
C TRP A 174 9.95 2.05 -9.67
N ARG A 175 10.55 3.25 -9.70
CA ARG A 175 10.13 4.33 -10.60
C ARG A 175 11.16 4.72 -11.65
N SER A 176 12.44 4.57 -11.35
CA SER A 176 13.56 4.77 -12.28
C SER A 176 13.47 3.82 -13.47
N SER A 177 14.03 4.25 -14.61
CA SER A 177 14.05 3.40 -15.81
C SER A 177 15.12 2.31 -15.68
N CYS A 178 16.26 2.63 -15.05
CA CYS A 178 17.33 1.70 -14.75
C CYS A 178 17.88 1.93 -13.33
N PRO A 179 17.23 1.39 -12.28
CA PRO A 179 17.58 1.70 -10.89
C PRO A 179 19.00 1.25 -10.50
N THR A 180 19.55 0.22 -11.15
CA THR A 180 20.94 -0.23 -10.93
C THR A 180 22.00 0.75 -11.44
N LYS A 181 21.61 1.74 -12.27
CA LYS A 181 22.49 2.82 -12.75
C LYS A 181 22.14 4.16 -12.13
N GLU A 182 20.84 4.44 -12.00
CA GLU A 182 20.33 5.73 -11.53
C GLU A 182 20.38 5.87 -10.01
N CYS A 183 20.14 4.78 -9.26
CA CYS A 183 20.10 4.79 -7.81
C CYS A 183 20.62 3.48 -7.17
N PRO A 184 21.86 3.03 -7.50
CA PRO A 184 22.39 1.74 -7.08
C PRO A 184 22.45 1.56 -5.55
N GLU A 185 22.76 2.62 -4.81
CA GLU A 185 22.79 2.59 -3.34
C GLU A 185 21.40 2.29 -2.75
N LEU A 186 20.35 2.92 -3.31
CA LEU A 186 18.97 2.70 -2.86
C LEU A 186 18.48 1.30 -3.21
N VAL A 187 18.92 0.73 -4.33
CA VAL A 187 18.66 -0.69 -4.65
C VAL A 187 19.29 -1.60 -3.60
N CYS A 188 20.54 -1.37 -3.23
CA CYS A 188 21.25 -2.17 -2.23
C CYS A 188 20.61 -2.07 -0.84
N GLN A 189 20.07 -0.90 -0.48
CA GLN A 189 19.45 -0.65 0.82
C GLN A 189 17.96 -0.96 0.86
N TYR A 190 17.34 -1.33 -0.26
CA TYR A 190 15.88 -1.46 -0.35
C TYR A 190 15.31 -2.41 0.69
N SER A 191 15.93 -3.59 0.87
CA SER A 191 15.49 -4.59 1.85
C SER A 191 15.57 -4.09 3.30
N PHE A 192 16.62 -3.33 3.64
CA PHE A 192 16.76 -2.74 4.96
C PHE A 192 15.72 -1.64 5.21
N ASN A 193 15.53 -0.76 4.22
CA ASN A 193 14.56 0.32 4.31
C ASN A 193 13.12 -0.22 4.40
N SER A 194 12.79 -1.28 3.65
CA SER A 194 11.46 -1.89 3.70
C SER A 194 11.21 -2.60 5.02
N GLN A 195 12.23 -3.24 5.61
CA GLN A 195 12.14 -3.81 6.94
C GLN A 195 11.85 -2.74 8.00
N ARG A 196 12.63 -1.65 8.03
CA ARG A 196 12.40 -0.57 8.99
C ARG A 196 11.04 0.10 8.79
N PHE A 197 10.61 0.27 7.54
CA PHE A 197 9.27 0.81 7.22
C PHE A 197 8.15 -0.09 7.76
N ALA A 198 8.28 -1.41 7.57
CA ALA A 198 7.32 -2.38 8.09
C ALA A 198 7.29 -2.43 9.62
N GLU A 199 8.45 -2.35 10.27
CA GLU A 199 8.57 -2.24 11.73
C GLU A 199 7.82 -1.01 12.24
N LEU A 200 8.04 0.16 11.63
CA LEU A 200 7.40 1.41 12.03
C LEU A 200 5.87 1.40 11.87
N LEU A 201 5.35 0.67 10.89
CA LEU A 201 3.90 0.48 10.73
C LEU A 201 3.29 -0.50 11.75
N SER A 202 4.11 -1.36 12.33
CA SER A 202 3.66 -2.41 13.27
C SER A 202 3.76 -1.98 14.73
N THR A 203 4.40 -0.85 15.01
CA THR A 203 4.56 -0.23 16.33
C THR A 203 3.57 0.90 16.56
#